data_AF-A0A1R4K6C4-F1
#
_entry.id   AF-A0A1R4K6C4-F1
#
_cell.length_a   1.000
_cell.length_b   1.000
_cell.length_c   1.000
_cell.angle_alpha   90.00
_cell.angle_beta   90.00
_cell.angle_gamma   90.00
#
_symmetry.space_group_name_H-M   'P 1'
#
loop_
_entity.id
_entity.type
_entity.pdbx_description
1 polymer ?
#
loop_
_entity_poly.entity_id
_entity_poly.type
_entity_poly.pdbx_seq_one_letter_code
_entity_poly.pdbx_strand_id
1 'polypeptide(L)'
;MKNVISDDKIRDFRDLINSNSNFVYQIYKNKGGKNLFNLVCSCLDWITVSVRHLENAPELDKNIDTKSMQVYSLISSIDLISESIKQLHRVFVNENNIPFLGEKKCFNERLFSNEDDNEYFKTIRACFGAHPVNLNQSKSKRFASWPFESHINSSDLCVHLYSRDINEEDLLLNVNINELLKFLVIRYDYLDVISDRIESLFSKYRKDLSDQMIETKSDPLEQLYILRNESKKRLDNDYYNREIDDLIMIFEAEVTDPELVQIADNYKESLLPLIEEIKSNLQVMNIVDLENDSIVRVRSNLGGQLNYELSKFYSWVYGDRDDPLLSYYFERFNEVTKGKFNFTSCDEINLTFLKAKLMLAE
;
A
#
# COMPACT_ATOMS: atom_id res chain seq x y z
N MET A 1 -18.38 16.55 17.11
CA MET A 1 -17.98 15.63 16.02
C MET A 1 -17.12 14.47 16.52
N LYS A 2 -16.45 14.61 17.67
CA LYS A 2 -15.76 13.51 18.38
C LYS A 2 -16.59 12.22 18.43
N ASN A 3 -15.91 11.10 18.21
CA ASN A 3 -16.44 9.73 18.30
C ASN A 3 -17.48 9.32 17.25
N VAL A 4 -17.66 10.10 16.16
CA VAL A 4 -18.53 9.70 15.03
C VAL A 4 -17.79 8.74 14.09
N ILE A 5 -16.51 9.00 13.88
CA ILE A 5 -15.57 8.18 13.08
C ILE A 5 -14.25 8.12 13.86
N SER A 6 -13.39 7.15 13.51
CA SER A 6 -12.12 6.89 14.22
C SER A 6 -10.91 6.86 13.27
N ASP A 7 -9.80 7.53 13.60
CA ASP A 7 -8.50 7.41 12.90
C ASP A 7 -7.96 5.96 12.94
N ASP A 8 -8.33 5.18 13.96
CA ASP A 8 -7.91 3.79 14.08
C ASP A 8 -8.39 2.95 12.88
N LYS A 9 -9.63 3.14 12.42
CA LYS A 9 -10.17 2.39 11.27
C LYS A 9 -9.39 2.66 9.97
N ILE A 10 -8.99 3.90 9.70
CA ILE A 10 -8.20 4.22 8.49
C ILE A 10 -6.76 3.73 8.64
N ARG A 11 -6.20 3.71 9.86
CA ARG A 11 -4.90 3.09 10.12
C ARG A 11 -4.94 1.59 9.85
N ASP A 12 -5.93 0.88 10.39
CA ASP A 12 -6.07 -0.56 10.18
C ASP A 12 -6.29 -0.88 8.69
N PHE A 13 -7.06 -0.07 7.98
CA PHE A 13 -7.22 -0.19 6.52
C PHE A 13 -5.90 0.03 5.76
N ARG A 14 -5.07 1.00 6.18
CA ARG A 14 -3.72 1.20 5.61
C ARG A 14 -2.81 0.00 5.87
N ASP A 15 -2.87 -0.56 7.06
CA ASP A 15 -2.08 -1.74 7.41
C ASP A 15 -2.49 -2.93 6.53
N LEU A 16 -3.79 -3.13 6.29
CA LEU A 16 -4.28 -4.13 5.34
C LEU A 16 -3.72 -3.90 3.92
N ILE A 17 -3.74 -2.66 3.42
CA ILE A 17 -3.21 -2.31 2.09
C ILE A 17 -1.71 -2.65 1.96
N ASN A 18 -0.93 -2.46 3.03
CA ASN A 18 0.52 -2.73 3.07
C ASN A 18 0.87 -4.17 3.51
N SER A 19 -0.13 -4.95 3.94
CA SER A 19 0.06 -6.33 4.39
C SER A 19 0.23 -7.32 3.21
N ASN A 20 0.24 -8.62 3.53
CA ASN A 20 0.19 -9.71 2.55
C ASN A 20 1.33 -9.62 1.51
N SER A 21 2.54 -9.34 1.99
CA SER A 21 3.75 -9.15 1.18
C SER A 21 3.54 -8.16 0.04
N ASN A 22 2.94 -7.01 0.35
CA ASN A 22 2.67 -5.92 -0.59
C ASN A 22 1.76 -6.33 -1.77
N PHE A 23 0.86 -7.30 -1.59
CA PHE A 23 -0.06 -7.76 -2.64
C PHE A 23 -0.75 -6.62 -3.39
N VAL A 24 -1.32 -5.64 -2.67
CA VAL A 24 -2.02 -4.52 -3.30
C VAL A 24 -1.06 -3.70 -4.15
N TYR A 25 0.14 -3.40 -3.66
CA TYR A 25 1.16 -2.72 -4.47
C TYR A 25 1.52 -3.52 -5.72
N GLN A 26 1.84 -4.81 -5.57
CA GLN A 26 2.32 -5.64 -6.67
C GLN A 26 1.31 -5.79 -7.79
N ILE A 27 0.02 -5.94 -7.45
CA ILE A 27 -1.04 -6.10 -8.44
C ILE A 27 -1.48 -4.76 -9.05
N TYR A 28 -1.46 -3.68 -8.27
CA TYR A 28 -2.05 -2.40 -8.68
C TYR A 28 -1.03 -1.35 -9.13
N LYS A 29 0.29 -1.59 -8.99
CA LYS A 29 1.35 -0.73 -9.55
C LYS A 29 1.27 -0.61 -11.07
N ASN A 30 0.76 -1.66 -11.74
CA ASN A 30 0.47 -1.66 -13.17
C ASN A 30 -0.70 -2.59 -13.49
N LYS A 31 -1.93 -2.10 -13.36
CA LYS A 31 -3.15 -2.83 -13.71
C LYS A 31 -3.76 -2.24 -14.98
N GLY A 32 -3.69 -2.99 -16.08
CA GLY A 32 -4.18 -2.53 -17.39
C GLY A 32 -3.43 -1.31 -17.94
N GLY A 33 -2.12 -1.21 -17.70
CA GLY A 33 -1.29 -0.07 -18.13
C GLY A 33 -1.43 1.18 -17.28
N LYS A 34 -2.13 1.10 -16.14
CA LYS A 34 -2.36 2.21 -15.22
C LYS A 34 -1.81 1.89 -13.84
N ASN A 35 -1.17 2.87 -13.20
CA ASN A 35 -0.78 2.78 -11.81
C ASN A 35 -1.97 3.16 -10.91
N LEU A 36 -2.74 2.15 -10.53
CA LEU A 36 -3.89 2.32 -9.64
C LEU A 36 -3.46 2.39 -8.18
N PHE A 37 -2.26 1.91 -7.83
CA PHE A 37 -1.73 2.03 -6.47
C PHE A 37 -1.56 3.50 -6.04
N ASN A 38 -1.08 4.37 -6.94
CA ASN A 38 -1.00 5.81 -6.63
C ASN A 38 -2.37 6.43 -6.33
N LEU A 39 -3.43 5.99 -7.01
CA LEU A 39 -4.79 6.42 -6.72
C LEU A 39 -5.25 5.91 -5.35
N VAL A 40 -4.91 4.68 -4.98
CA VAL A 40 -5.16 4.14 -3.63
C VAL A 40 -4.45 4.99 -2.58
N CYS A 41 -3.16 5.27 -2.73
CA CYS A 41 -2.40 6.14 -1.81
C CYS A 41 -3.06 7.51 -1.64
N SER A 42 -3.42 8.16 -2.75
CA SER A 42 -4.08 9.46 -2.71
C SER A 42 -5.42 9.42 -1.95
N CYS A 43 -6.23 8.38 -2.15
CA CYS A 43 -7.47 8.20 -1.41
C CYS A 43 -7.23 8.04 0.09
N LEU A 44 -6.24 7.21 0.47
CA LEU A 44 -5.88 7.00 1.87
C LEU A 44 -5.44 8.31 2.55
N ASP A 45 -4.64 9.12 1.86
CA ASP A 45 -4.14 10.40 2.38
C ASP A 45 -5.27 11.38 2.63
N TRP A 46 -6.18 11.53 1.68
CA TRP A 46 -7.33 12.42 1.82
C TRP A 46 -8.32 11.94 2.88
N ILE A 47 -8.55 10.63 3.01
CA ILE A 47 -9.36 10.08 4.10
C ILE A 47 -8.69 10.38 5.44
N THR A 48 -7.39 10.10 5.59
CA THR A 48 -6.65 10.28 6.85
C THR A 48 -6.70 11.73 7.33
N VAL A 49 -6.40 12.69 6.45
CA VAL A 49 -6.43 14.11 6.81
C VAL A 49 -7.85 14.54 7.20
N SER A 50 -8.86 14.10 6.46
CA SER A 50 -10.26 14.46 6.72
C SER A 50 -10.78 13.86 8.03
N VAL A 51 -10.49 12.57 8.30
CA VAL A 51 -10.87 11.90 9.55
C VAL A 51 -10.25 12.61 10.75
N ARG A 52 -8.94 12.87 10.72
CA ARG A 52 -8.23 13.56 11.81
C ARG A 52 -8.74 14.98 12.03
N HIS A 53 -9.06 15.70 10.94
CA HIS A 53 -9.68 17.02 11.06
C HIS A 53 -11.02 16.94 11.80
N LEU A 54 -11.90 15.99 11.42
CA LEU A 54 -13.24 15.84 11.97
C LEU A 54 -13.24 15.35 13.43
N GLU A 55 -12.34 14.43 13.79
CA GLU A 55 -12.19 13.96 15.17
C GLU A 55 -11.74 15.07 16.11
N ASN A 56 -10.83 15.92 15.64
CA ASN A 56 -10.25 17.01 16.42
C ASN A 56 -11.00 18.34 16.24
N ALA A 57 -12.12 18.33 15.52
CA ALA A 57 -12.89 19.53 15.26
C ALA A 57 -13.42 20.12 16.58
N PRO A 58 -13.33 21.45 16.77
CA PRO A 58 -13.90 22.12 17.92
C PRO A 58 -15.43 22.01 17.93
N GLU A 59 -16.04 22.37 19.05
CA GLU A 59 -17.48 22.60 19.10
C GLU A 59 -17.87 23.74 18.15
N LEU A 60 -19.11 23.69 17.65
CA LEU A 60 -19.61 24.72 16.74
C LEU A 60 -19.73 26.05 17.47
N ASP A 61 -19.23 27.11 16.83
CA ASP A 61 -19.27 28.45 17.38
C ASP A 61 -20.71 28.99 17.41
N LYS A 62 -20.99 29.92 18.32
CA LYS A 62 -22.28 30.62 18.39
C LYS A 62 -22.36 31.74 17.36
N ASN A 63 -21.21 32.28 16.92
CA ASN A 63 -21.13 33.25 15.85
C ASN A 63 -21.45 32.57 14.51
N ILE A 64 -22.48 33.07 13.82
CA ILE A 64 -23.01 32.44 12.61
C ILE A 64 -22.00 32.39 11.46
N ASP A 65 -21.16 33.41 11.29
CA ASP A 65 -20.15 33.44 10.22
C ASP A 65 -19.09 32.36 10.46
N THR A 66 -18.63 32.25 11.71
CA THR A 66 -17.66 31.22 12.13
C THR A 66 -18.26 29.82 12.01
N LYS A 67 -19.49 29.63 12.52
CA LYS A 67 -20.23 28.37 12.43
C LYS A 67 -20.45 27.93 10.98
N SER A 68 -20.78 28.86 10.10
CA SER A 68 -20.95 28.59 8.66
C SER A 68 -19.67 28.05 8.04
N MET A 69 -18.51 28.65 8.38
CA MET A 69 -17.21 28.15 7.91
C MET A 69 -16.84 26.79 8.51
N GLN A 70 -17.17 26.53 9.78
CA GLN A 70 -16.97 25.23 10.40
C GLN A 70 -17.81 24.14 9.72
N VAL A 71 -19.07 24.41 9.40
CA VAL A 71 -19.95 23.46 8.68
C VAL A 71 -19.50 23.28 7.22
N TYR A 72 -19.00 24.32 6.56
CA TYR A 72 -18.38 24.19 5.24
C TYR A 72 -17.15 23.27 5.27
N SER A 73 -16.31 23.39 6.31
CA SER A 73 -15.16 22.49 6.52
C SER A 73 -15.59 21.05 6.77
N LEU A 74 -16.67 20.84 7.54
CA LEU A 74 -17.29 19.53 7.75
C LEU A 74 -17.75 18.93 6.41
N ILE A 75 -18.53 19.66 5.62
CA ILE A 75 -19.05 19.19 4.33
C ILE A 75 -17.88 18.86 3.37
N SER A 76 -16.87 19.72 3.32
CA SER A 76 -15.66 19.50 2.50
C SER A 76 -14.93 18.21 2.91
N SER A 77 -14.78 17.96 4.21
CA SER A 77 -14.14 16.74 4.72
C SER A 77 -14.96 15.49 4.40
N ILE A 78 -16.29 15.56 4.50
CA ILE A 78 -17.19 14.47 4.13
C ILE A 78 -17.09 14.17 2.62
N ASP A 79 -17.01 15.21 1.78
CA ASP A 79 -16.88 15.05 0.32
C ASP A 79 -15.57 14.35 -0.05
N LEU A 80 -14.45 14.76 0.56
CA LEU A 80 -13.14 14.12 0.38
C LEU A 80 -13.17 12.63 0.76
N ILE A 81 -13.78 12.30 1.91
CA ILE A 81 -13.94 10.90 2.34
C ILE A 81 -14.84 10.15 1.36
N SER A 82 -16.01 10.70 1.01
CA SER A 82 -16.97 10.05 0.13
C SER A 82 -16.40 9.79 -1.26
N GLU A 83 -15.65 10.73 -1.83
CA GLU A 83 -15.06 10.59 -3.15
C GLU A 83 -13.91 9.58 -3.13
N SER A 84 -13.05 9.64 -2.11
CA SER A 84 -11.99 8.66 -1.93
C SER A 84 -12.53 7.23 -1.84
N ILE A 85 -13.62 7.03 -1.09
CA ILE A 85 -14.27 5.72 -0.96
C ILE A 85 -14.90 5.25 -2.28
N LYS A 86 -15.48 6.15 -3.08
CA LYS A 86 -15.97 5.82 -4.43
C LYS A 86 -14.82 5.40 -5.36
N GLN A 87 -13.67 6.06 -5.27
CA GLN A 87 -12.50 5.68 -6.07
C GLN A 87 -11.93 4.32 -5.61
N LEU A 88 -11.83 4.07 -4.30
CA LEU A 88 -11.42 2.77 -3.76
C LEU A 88 -12.39 1.65 -4.18
N HIS A 89 -13.70 1.91 -4.17
CA HIS A 89 -14.72 0.99 -4.69
C HIS A 89 -14.43 0.60 -6.15
N ARG A 90 -14.10 1.57 -7.00
CA ARG A 90 -13.78 1.32 -8.41
C ARG A 90 -12.55 0.43 -8.59
N VAL A 91 -11.56 0.56 -7.70
CA VAL A 91 -10.32 -0.21 -7.75
C VAL A 91 -10.52 -1.66 -7.31
N PHE A 92 -11.22 -1.87 -6.20
CA PHE A 92 -11.27 -3.17 -5.52
C PHE A 92 -12.58 -3.94 -5.71
N VAL A 93 -13.70 -3.23 -5.82
CA VAL A 93 -15.02 -3.83 -5.85
C VAL A 93 -15.51 -3.96 -7.28
N ASN A 94 -15.78 -2.84 -7.96
CA ASN A 94 -16.29 -2.81 -9.32
C ASN A 94 -16.13 -1.42 -9.94
N GLU A 95 -15.51 -1.36 -11.11
CA GLU A 95 -15.23 -0.11 -11.84
C GLU A 95 -16.47 0.53 -12.49
N ASN A 96 -17.54 -0.25 -12.71
CA ASN A 96 -18.68 0.12 -13.54
C ASN A 96 -19.90 0.61 -12.77
N ASN A 97 -19.89 0.55 -11.43
CA ASN A 97 -20.98 1.03 -10.59
C ASN A 97 -20.50 2.07 -9.58
N ILE A 98 -21.49 2.76 -9.00
CA ILE A 98 -21.29 3.77 -7.98
C ILE A 98 -21.89 3.21 -6.68
N PRO A 99 -21.14 3.17 -5.57
CA PRO A 99 -21.70 2.71 -4.31
C PRO A 99 -22.84 3.64 -3.87
N PHE A 100 -23.88 3.05 -3.26
CA PHE A 100 -25.06 3.74 -2.72
C PHE A 100 -25.97 4.43 -3.76
N LEU A 101 -25.85 4.11 -5.05
CA LEU A 101 -26.72 4.67 -6.08
C LEU A 101 -28.20 4.36 -5.79
N GLY A 102 -29.04 5.39 -5.82
CA GLY A 102 -30.48 5.28 -5.56
C GLY A 102 -30.88 5.20 -4.08
N GLU A 103 -29.93 5.19 -3.14
CA GLU A 103 -30.25 5.11 -1.71
C GLU A 103 -30.80 6.44 -1.16
N LYS A 104 -31.82 6.36 -0.31
CA LYS A 104 -32.48 7.52 0.32
C LYS A 104 -32.59 7.36 1.83
N LYS A 105 -31.48 7.07 2.50
CA LYS A 105 -31.43 6.71 3.92
C LYS A 105 -30.92 7.84 4.82
N CYS A 106 -30.18 8.81 4.28
CA CYS A 106 -29.47 9.80 5.09
C CYS A 106 -30.30 11.06 5.32
N PHE A 107 -30.93 11.59 4.27
CA PHE A 107 -31.59 12.90 4.28
C PHE A 107 -33.11 12.77 4.22
N ASN A 108 -33.80 12.92 5.35
CA ASN A 108 -35.24 12.73 5.42
C ASN A 108 -36.00 13.97 4.96
N GLU A 109 -35.48 15.16 5.25
CA GLU A 109 -36.10 16.45 4.90
C GLU A 109 -35.56 17.04 3.59
N ARG A 110 -35.22 16.17 2.62
CA ARG A 110 -34.60 16.59 1.38
C ARG A 110 -35.53 17.50 0.56
N LEU A 111 -35.00 18.64 0.12
CA LEU A 111 -35.72 19.60 -0.71
C LEU A 111 -36.11 19.02 -2.08
N PHE A 112 -35.24 18.19 -2.67
CA PHE A 112 -35.46 17.57 -3.98
C PHE A 112 -35.71 16.07 -3.80
N SER A 113 -36.99 15.69 -3.80
CA SER A 113 -37.43 14.32 -3.48
C SER A 113 -36.95 13.27 -4.49
N ASN A 114 -36.62 13.66 -5.72
CA ASN A 114 -36.09 12.78 -6.75
C ASN A 114 -34.63 12.38 -6.51
N GLU A 115 -33.82 13.23 -5.87
CA GLU A 115 -32.39 13.00 -5.66
C GLU A 115 -32.14 11.86 -4.65
N ASP A 116 -31.18 10.98 -4.98
CA ASP A 116 -30.63 10.03 -4.02
C ASP A 116 -29.71 10.72 -2.99
N ASP A 117 -29.20 9.99 -2.00
CA ASP A 117 -28.33 10.57 -0.97
C ASP A 117 -27.03 11.14 -1.56
N ASN A 118 -26.44 10.49 -2.58
CA ASN A 118 -25.20 10.96 -3.21
C ASN A 118 -25.41 12.24 -4.00
N GLU A 119 -26.52 12.32 -4.74
CA GLU A 119 -26.94 13.51 -5.48
C GLU A 119 -27.28 14.65 -4.51
N TYR A 120 -28.10 14.37 -3.50
CA TYR A 120 -28.55 15.38 -2.54
C TYR A 120 -27.41 15.95 -1.71
N PHE A 121 -26.41 15.13 -1.32
CA PHE A 121 -25.21 15.64 -0.67
C PHE A 121 -24.41 16.60 -1.58
N LYS A 122 -24.32 16.33 -2.89
CA LYS A 122 -23.71 17.27 -3.84
C LYS A 122 -24.49 18.58 -3.92
N THR A 123 -25.82 18.50 -3.86
CA THR A 123 -26.69 19.68 -3.79
C THR A 123 -26.40 20.49 -2.54
N ILE A 124 -26.34 19.86 -1.35
CA ILE A 124 -25.97 20.53 -0.11
C ILE A 124 -24.59 21.21 -0.26
N ARG A 125 -23.57 20.47 -0.72
CA ARG A 125 -22.21 21.01 -0.92
C ARG A 125 -22.17 22.21 -1.86
N ALA A 126 -22.90 22.15 -2.97
CA ALA A 126 -22.98 23.25 -3.92
C ALA A 126 -23.63 24.50 -3.29
N CYS A 127 -24.73 24.32 -2.58
CA CYS A 127 -25.47 25.40 -1.90
C CYS A 127 -24.70 26.00 -0.72
N PHE A 128 -23.92 25.21 0.02
CA PHE A 128 -23.25 25.64 1.26
C PHE A 128 -21.90 26.33 1.06
N GLY A 129 -21.48 26.60 -0.19
CA GLY A 129 -20.30 27.43 -0.46
C GLY A 129 -19.41 26.99 -1.62
N ALA A 130 -19.53 25.74 -2.12
CA ALA A 130 -18.66 25.30 -3.21
C ALA A 130 -19.03 25.94 -4.57
N HIS A 131 -20.33 26.04 -4.87
CA HIS A 131 -20.83 26.60 -6.14
C HIS A 131 -22.12 27.42 -5.95
N PRO A 132 -22.19 28.36 -5.00
CA PRO A 132 -23.46 28.99 -4.60
C PRO A 132 -24.12 29.79 -5.74
N VAL A 133 -23.37 30.17 -6.77
CA VAL A 133 -23.86 31.01 -7.87
C VAL A 133 -24.20 30.25 -9.16
N ASN A 134 -24.08 28.91 -9.15
CA ASN A 134 -24.29 28.08 -10.34
C ASN A 134 -24.98 26.74 -9.99
N LEU A 135 -26.16 26.83 -9.39
CA LEU A 135 -27.00 25.66 -9.11
C LEU A 135 -27.84 25.34 -10.36
N ASN A 136 -27.45 24.30 -11.10
CA ASN A 136 -28.22 23.79 -12.23
C ASN A 136 -29.26 22.79 -11.74
N GLN A 137 -30.39 23.29 -11.27
CA GLN A 137 -31.59 22.50 -11.08
C GLN A 137 -32.40 22.51 -12.37
N SER A 138 -33.05 21.40 -12.69
CA SER A 138 -33.51 21.02 -14.04
C SER A 138 -34.59 21.90 -14.69
N LYS A 139 -34.94 23.07 -14.12
CA LYS A 139 -35.95 23.99 -14.67
C LYS A 139 -35.61 25.48 -14.53
N SER A 140 -34.89 25.90 -13.50
CA SER A 140 -34.51 27.31 -13.30
C SER A 140 -33.16 27.46 -12.62
N LYS A 141 -32.45 28.55 -12.96
CA LYS A 141 -31.16 28.87 -12.37
C LYS A 141 -31.38 29.52 -11.00
N ARG A 142 -30.69 29.03 -9.97
CA ARG A 142 -30.80 29.54 -8.60
C ARG A 142 -29.46 29.92 -8.00
N PHE A 143 -29.49 30.82 -7.01
CA PHE A 143 -28.32 31.33 -6.31
C PHE A 143 -28.49 31.17 -4.79
N ALA A 144 -27.52 30.55 -4.12
CA ALA A 144 -27.54 30.33 -2.68
C ALA A 144 -27.07 31.58 -1.90
N SER A 145 -27.77 31.89 -0.81
CA SER A 145 -27.38 32.88 0.19
C SER A 145 -26.27 32.35 1.11
N TRP A 146 -25.78 33.20 2.02
CA TRP A 146 -25.01 32.70 3.16
C TRP A 146 -25.89 31.79 4.06
N PRO A 147 -25.30 30.80 4.76
CA PRO A 147 -26.03 30.01 5.74
C PRO A 147 -26.47 30.82 6.96
N PHE A 148 -27.63 30.51 7.52
CA PHE A 148 -28.15 31.19 8.70
C PHE A 148 -28.94 30.24 9.62
N GLU A 149 -29.10 30.62 10.89
CA GLU A 149 -30.01 29.93 11.80
C GLU A 149 -31.43 30.46 11.59
N SER A 150 -32.39 29.57 11.37
CA SER A 150 -33.79 29.97 11.28
C SER A 150 -34.48 29.78 12.62
N HIS A 151 -35.35 30.71 12.97
CA HIS A 151 -36.12 30.71 14.22
C HIS A 151 -37.42 29.90 14.12
N ILE A 152 -37.74 29.36 12.94
CA ILE A 152 -39.06 28.77 12.63
C ILE A 152 -38.95 27.25 12.41
N ASN A 153 -37.80 26.74 12.02
CA ASN A 153 -37.58 25.32 11.72
C ASN A 153 -36.58 24.68 12.71
N SER A 154 -36.63 23.36 12.80
CA SER A 154 -35.78 22.55 13.69
C SER A 154 -34.41 22.19 13.09
N SER A 155 -34.06 22.75 11.94
CA SER A 155 -32.78 22.49 11.27
C SER A 155 -31.64 23.30 11.89
N ASP A 156 -30.42 22.75 11.86
CA ASP A 156 -29.25 23.43 12.43
C ASP A 156 -28.87 24.71 11.69
N LEU A 157 -28.97 24.69 10.35
CA LEU A 157 -28.71 25.81 9.47
C LEU A 157 -29.64 25.78 8.24
N CYS A 158 -29.83 26.93 7.62
CA CYS A 158 -30.64 27.12 6.42
C CYS A 158 -29.90 27.91 5.36
N VAL A 159 -30.27 27.71 4.10
CA VAL A 159 -29.77 28.48 2.96
C VAL A 159 -30.96 28.88 2.07
N HIS A 160 -31.10 30.17 1.78
CA HIS A 160 -32.07 30.64 0.78
C HIS A 160 -31.51 30.38 -0.62
N LEU A 161 -32.35 29.86 -1.51
CA LEU A 161 -32.04 29.64 -2.92
C LEU A 161 -32.86 30.61 -3.77
N TYR A 162 -32.26 31.77 -4.05
CA TYR A 162 -32.87 32.84 -4.82
C TYR A 162 -33.12 32.42 -6.25
N SER A 163 -34.36 32.62 -6.71
CA SER A 163 -34.72 32.42 -8.11
C SER A 163 -34.07 33.49 -9.00
N ARG A 164 -33.54 33.09 -10.16
CA ARG A 164 -33.26 34.05 -11.24
C ARG A 164 -34.54 34.57 -11.89
N ASP A 165 -35.57 33.72 -11.96
CA ASP A 165 -36.75 33.93 -12.78
C ASP A 165 -37.83 34.64 -11.95
N ILE A 166 -38.37 35.75 -12.47
CA ILE A 166 -39.18 36.77 -11.74
C ILE A 166 -40.43 36.19 -11.06
N ASN A 167 -41.03 35.14 -11.64
CA ASN A 167 -42.28 34.56 -11.17
C ASN A 167 -42.10 33.19 -10.47
N GLU A 168 -40.86 32.81 -10.20
CA GLU A 168 -40.56 31.59 -9.46
C GLU A 168 -40.23 31.93 -8.01
N GLU A 169 -40.82 31.19 -7.07
CA GLU A 169 -40.56 31.36 -5.65
C GLU A 169 -39.12 30.98 -5.28
N ASP A 170 -38.60 31.63 -4.24
CA ASP A 170 -37.35 31.24 -3.59
C ASP A 170 -37.56 29.95 -2.80
N LEU A 171 -36.52 29.12 -2.73
CA LEU A 171 -36.56 27.89 -1.94
C LEU A 171 -35.75 28.04 -0.65
N LEU A 172 -36.08 27.24 0.35
CA LEU A 172 -35.32 27.14 1.58
C LEU A 172 -34.72 25.73 1.69
N LEU A 173 -33.39 25.64 1.70
CA LEU A 173 -32.68 24.41 1.96
C LEU A 173 -32.39 24.31 3.46
N ASN A 174 -32.94 23.30 4.11
CA ASN A 174 -32.62 22.96 5.49
C ASN A 174 -31.37 22.05 5.53
N VAL A 175 -30.45 22.33 6.44
CA VAL A 175 -29.25 21.50 6.66
C VAL A 175 -29.24 21.01 8.10
N ASN A 176 -29.30 19.69 8.25
CA ASN A 176 -29.21 19.01 9.54
C ASN A 176 -27.84 18.31 9.64
N ILE A 177 -27.09 18.64 10.69
CA ILE A 177 -25.74 18.14 10.90
C ILE A 177 -25.78 16.64 11.18
N ASN A 178 -26.79 16.12 11.89
CA ASN A 178 -26.90 14.68 12.14
C ASN A 178 -27.14 13.88 10.86
N GLU A 179 -27.84 14.43 9.88
CA GLU A 179 -28.01 13.78 8.56
C GLU A 179 -26.68 13.73 7.79
N LEU A 180 -25.87 14.80 7.86
CA LEU A 180 -24.51 14.82 7.31
C LEU A 180 -23.59 13.79 7.99
N LEU A 181 -23.65 13.69 9.32
CA LEU A 181 -22.89 12.70 10.08
C LEU A 181 -23.34 11.28 9.76
N LYS A 182 -24.65 11.05 9.60
CA LYS A 182 -25.18 9.75 9.15
C LYS A 182 -24.68 9.38 7.75
N PHE A 183 -24.68 10.34 6.83
CA PHE A 183 -24.12 10.17 5.48
C PHE A 183 -22.64 9.76 5.54
N LEU A 184 -21.84 10.47 6.35
CA LEU A 184 -20.42 10.21 6.60
C LEU A 184 -20.18 8.79 7.14
N VAL A 185 -20.87 8.41 8.22
CA VAL A 185 -20.69 7.08 8.87
C VAL A 185 -20.94 5.95 7.88
N ILE A 186 -22.06 5.98 7.15
CA ILE A 186 -22.39 4.95 6.16
C ILE A 186 -21.28 4.77 5.11
N ARG A 187 -20.64 5.87 4.71
CA ARG A 187 -19.55 5.83 3.72
C ARG A 187 -18.26 5.37 4.34
N TYR A 188 -17.89 5.90 5.50
CA TYR A 188 -16.67 5.51 6.20
C TYR A 188 -16.67 4.02 6.56
N ASP A 189 -17.81 3.48 7.00
CA ASP A 189 -17.97 2.05 7.30
C ASP A 189 -17.91 1.16 6.06
N TYR A 190 -18.04 1.73 4.86
CA TYR A 190 -17.83 0.99 3.62
C TYR A 190 -16.38 0.55 3.41
N LEU A 191 -15.42 1.11 4.17
CA LEU A 191 -14.06 0.58 4.22
C LEU A 191 -14.05 -0.89 4.66
N ASP A 192 -14.99 -1.33 5.50
CA ASP A 192 -15.08 -2.72 5.94
C ASP A 192 -15.43 -3.63 4.75
N VAL A 193 -16.39 -3.21 3.91
CA VAL A 193 -16.75 -3.92 2.67
C VAL A 193 -15.58 -3.98 1.68
N ILE A 194 -14.80 -2.90 1.58
CA ILE A 194 -13.62 -2.87 0.72
C ILE A 194 -12.52 -3.77 1.29
N SER A 195 -12.36 -3.82 2.62
CA SER A 195 -11.38 -4.68 3.31
C SER A 195 -11.66 -6.15 3.02
N ASP A 196 -12.89 -6.60 3.27
CA ASP A 196 -13.34 -7.97 2.97
C ASP A 196 -13.07 -8.33 1.51
N ARG A 197 -13.28 -7.36 0.60
CA ARG A 197 -13.03 -7.56 -0.83
C ARG A 197 -11.54 -7.74 -1.12
N ILE A 198 -10.66 -6.96 -0.50
CA ILE A 198 -9.20 -7.08 -0.67
C ILE A 198 -8.73 -8.45 -0.18
N GLU A 199 -9.17 -8.88 0.99
CA GLU A 199 -8.82 -10.20 1.54
C GLU A 199 -9.30 -11.36 0.66
N SER A 200 -10.52 -11.24 0.12
CA SER A 200 -11.06 -12.20 -0.84
C SER A 200 -10.23 -12.25 -2.13
N LEU A 201 -9.82 -11.09 -2.66
CA LEU A 201 -8.95 -10.99 -3.84
C LEU A 201 -7.59 -11.63 -3.59
N PHE A 202 -6.99 -11.36 -2.41
CA PHE A 202 -5.72 -11.96 -2.03
C PHE A 202 -5.82 -13.48 -1.88
N SER A 203 -6.84 -13.97 -1.18
CA SER A 203 -7.09 -15.40 -0.99
C SER A 203 -7.27 -16.14 -2.31
N LYS A 204 -8.00 -15.53 -3.25
CA LYS A 204 -8.16 -16.05 -4.60
C LYS A 204 -6.83 -16.09 -5.35
N TYR A 205 -6.11 -14.97 -5.37
CA TYR A 205 -4.80 -14.88 -6.02
C TYR A 205 -3.81 -15.91 -5.49
N ARG A 206 -3.78 -16.11 -4.17
CA ARG A 206 -2.97 -17.12 -3.49
C ARG A 206 -3.30 -18.52 -4.02
N LYS A 207 -4.58 -18.87 -4.04
CA LYS A 207 -5.05 -20.17 -4.53
C LYS A 207 -4.70 -20.37 -6.01
N ASP A 208 -5.01 -19.39 -6.85
CA ASP A 208 -4.79 -19.46 -8.30
C ASP A 208 -3.31 -19.71 -8.64
N LEU A 209 -2.37 -19.13 -7.87
CA LEU A 209 -0.93 -19.38 -8.04
C LEU A 209 -0.44 -20.65 -7.35
N SER A 210 -1.03 -21.03 -6.22
CA SER A 210 -0.66 -22.28 -5.55
C SER A 210 -1.06 -23.54 -6.33
N ASP A 211 -2.11 -23.45 -7.15
CA ASP A 211 -2.52 -24.51 -8.06
C ASP A 211 -1.58 -24.64 -9.28
N GLN A 212 -0.73 -23.63 -9.55
CA GLN A 212 0.27 -23.67 -10.61
C GLN A 212 1.56 -24.28 -10.08
N MET A 213 1.86 -25.51 -10.49
CA MET A 213 3.05 -26.23 -10.07
C MET A 213 4.33 -25.57 -10.59
N ILE A 214 5.26 -25.32 -9.69
CA ILE A 214 6.62 -24.90 -10.02
C ILE A 214 7.38 -26.10 -10.57
N GLU A 215 8.01 -25.92 -11.74
CA GLU A 215 8.83 -26.96 -12.35
C GLU A 215 9.99 -27.36 -11.43
N THR A 216 10.23 -28.67 -11.34
CA THR A 216 11.32 -29.24 -10.56
C THR A 216 12.47 -29.67 -11.47
N LYS A 217 13.68 -29.21 -11.16
CA LYS A 217 14.93 -29.64 -11.81
C LYS A 217 15.81 -30.37 -10.82
N SER A 218 16.55 -31.36 -11.32
CA SER A 218 17.54 -32.08 -10.51
C SER A 218 18.80 -31.24 -10.26
N ASP A 219 19.15 -30.38 -11.20
CA ASP A 219 20.27 -29.45 -11.04
C ASP A 219 19.84 -28.25 -10.18
N PRO A 220 20.55 -27.96 -9.07
CA PRO A 220 20.18 -26.87 -8.17
C PRO A 220 20.25 -25.48 -8.83
N LEU A 221 21.20 -25.24 -9.73
CA LEU A 221 21.35 -23.96 -10.40
C LEU A 221 20.20 -23.73 -11.39
N GLU A 222 19.85 -24.74 -12.19
CA GLU A 222 18.65 -24.69 -13.03
C GLU A 222 17.38 -24.46 -12.21
N GLN A 223 17.26 -25.12 -11.04
CA GLN A 223 16.13 -24.91 -10.14
C GLN A 223 16.06 -23.47 -9.64
N LEU A 224 17.20 -22.87 -9.27
CA LEU A 224 17.27 -21.47 -8.80
C LEU A 224 16.86 -20.47 -9.88
N TYR A 225 17.24 -20.68 -11.15
CA TYR A 225 16.76 -19.82 -12.23
C TYR A 225 15.24 -19.89 -12.43
N ILE A 226 14.64 -21.08 -12.26
CA ILE A 226 13.18 -21.23 -12.25
C ILE A 226 12.58 -20.45 -11.07
N LEU A 227 13.13 -20.61 -9.87
CA LEU A 227 12.65 -19.92 -8.66
C LEU A 227 12.76 -18.40 -8.78
N ARG A 228 13.81 -17.88 -9.41
CA ARG A 228 13.99 -16.44 -9.67
C ARG A 228 12.84 -15.88 -10.51
N ASN A 229 12.43 -16.62 -11.53
CA ASN A 229 11.32 -16.22 -12.39
C ASN A 229 9.96 -16.39 -11.70
N GLU A 230 9.79 -17.45 -10.90
CA GLU A 230 8.56 -17.68 -10.13
C GLU A 230 8.38 -16.66 -9.00
N SER A 231 9.44 -16.29 -8.29
CA SER A 231 9.41 -15.28 -7.23
C SER A 231 8.87 -13.93 -7.73
N LYS A 232 9.30 -13.48 -8.91
CA LYS A 232 8.77 -12.26 -9.58
C LYS A 232 7.28 -12.33 -9.86
N LYS A 233 6.74 -13.52 -10.16
CA LYS A 233 5.29 -13.70 -10.38
C LYS A 233 4.52 -13.79 -9.07
N ARG A 234 5.17 -14.31 -8.03
CA ARG A 234 4.60 -14.64 -6.71
C ARG A 234 4.93 -13.55 -5.70
N LEU A 235 4.40 -12.36 -5.98
CA LEU A 235 4.51 -11.12 -5.17
C LEU A 235 5.87 -10.41 -5.22
N ASP A 236 6.85 -10.91 -5.98
CA ASP A 236 8.11 -10.20 -6.24
C ASP A 236 8.76 -9.68 -4.95
N ASN A 237 8.89 -10.59 -3.97
CA ASN A 237 9.33 -10.23 -2.63
C ASN A 237 10.85 -10.02 -2.60
N ASP A 238 11.29 -8.83 -2.18
CA ASP A 238 12.71 -8.44 -2.16
C ASP A 238 13.60 -9.39 -1.35
N TYR A 239 13.10 -9.92 -0.23
CA TYR A 239 13.87 -10.84 0.60
C TYR A 239 14.11 -12.17 -0.13
N TYR A 240 13.06 -12.80 -0.66
CA TYR A 240 13.18 -14.04 -1.43
C TYR A 240 14.02 -13.84 -2.70
N ASN A 241 13.81 -12.74 -3.41
CA ASN A 241 14.60 -12.39 -4.59
C ASN A 241 16.09 -12.30 -4.25
N ARG A 242 16.45 -11.66 -3.12
CA ARG A 242 17.85 -11.56 -2.68
C ARG A 242 18.44 -12.92 -2.31
N GLU A 243 17.72 -13.74 -1.55
CA GLU A 243 18.22 -15.08 -1.17
C GLU A 243 18.43 -15.98 -2.39
N ILE A 244 17.51 -15.93 -3.36
CA ILE A 244 17.66 -16.67 -4.62
C ILE A 244 18.88 -16.16 -5.41
N ASP A 245 19.09 -14.85 -5.48
CA ASP A 245 20.21 -14.26 -6.19
C ASP A 245 21.56 -14.61 -5.54
N ASP A 246 21.65 -14.58 -4.21
CA ASP A 246 22.82 -15.02 -3.45
C ASP A 246 23.13 -16.51 -3.71
N LEU A 247 22.11 -17.36 -3.73
CA LEU A 247 22.25 -18.78 -4.04
C LEU A 247 22.73 -18.98 -5.49
N ILE A 248 22.19 -18.24 -6.46
CA ILE A 248 22.65 -18.30 -7.85
C ILE A 248 24.14 -17.97 -7.93
N MET A 249 24.60 -16.88 -7.29
CA MET A 249 26.03 -16.53 -7.26
C MET A 249 26.90 -17.63 -6.68
N ILE A 250 26.45 -18.28 -5.60
CA ILE A 250 27.15 -19.40 -4.96
C ILE A 250 27.26 -20.59 -5.92
N PHE A 251 26.16 -20.97 -6.57
CA PHE A 251 26.11 -22.16 -7.42
C PHE A 251 26.82 -21.94 -8.78
N GLU A 252 26.78 -20.73 -9.34
CA GLU A 252 27.51 -20.34 -10.56
C GLU A 252 29.04 -20.25 -10.35
N ALA A 253 29.52 -20.12 -9.11
CA ALA A 253 30.94 -19.95 -8.85
C ALA A 253 31.76 -21.19 -9.28
N GLU A 254 32.68 -20.98 -10.23
CA GLU A 254 33.66 -21.96 -10.67
C GLU A 254 34.87 -22.00 -9.72
N VAL A 255 35.03 -23.11 -9.00
CA VAL A 255 36.14 -23.31 -8.06
C VAL A 255 37.22 -24.13 -8.74
N THR A 256 38.37 -23.51 -9.03
CA THR A 256 39.51 -24.16 -9.67
C THR A 256 40.60 -24.62 -8.70
N ASP A 257 40.60 -24.09 -7.47
CA ASP A 257 41.54 -24.46 -6.41
C ASP A 257 41.15 -25.82 -5.79
N PRO A 258 41.97 -26.88 -5.96
CA PRO A 258 41.65 -28.22 -5.46
C PRO A 258 41.41 -28.28 -3.95
N GLU A 259 42.04 -27.40 -3.15
CA GLU A 259 41.85 -27.38 -1.69
C GLU A 259 40.48 -26.81 -1.30
N LEU A 260 39.90 -25.95 -2.14
CA LEU A 260 38.60 -25.32 -1.91
C LEU A 260 37.44 -26.10 -2.51
N VAL A 261 37.66 -26.94 -3.54
CA VAL A 261 36.59 -27.70 -4.21
C VAL A 261 35.75 -28.49 -3.21
N GLN A 262 36.37 -29.31 -2.37
CA GLN A 262 35.62 -30.14 -1.41
C GLN A 262 34.87 -29.30 -0.37
N ILE A 263 35.44 -28.17 0.06
CA ILE A 263 34.82 -27.26 1.04
C ILE A 263 33.61 -26.57 0.40
N ALA A 264 33.76 -26.11 -0.84
CA ALA A 264 32.70 -25.49 -1.62
C ALA A 264 31.56 -26.47 -1.91
N ASP A 265 31.86 -27.70 -2.30
CA ASP A 265 30.86 -28.73 -2.60
C ASP A 265 30.04 -29.08 -1.35
N ASN A 266 30.70 -29.31 -0.20
CA ASN A 266 30.02 -29.55 1.07
C ASN A 266 29.11 -28.38 1.47
N TYR A 267 29.57 -27.15 1.25
CA TYR A 267 28.78 -25.96 1.53
C TYR A 267 27.57 -25.84 0.59
N LYS A 268 27.74 -26.08 -0.73
CA LYS A 268 26.64 -26.11 -1.69
C LYS A 268 25.61 -27.20 -1.34
N GLU A 269 26.06 -28.39 -0.94
CA GLU A 269 25.17 -29.45 -0.45
C GLU A 269 24.36 -29.03 0.77
N SER A 270 24.98 -28.29 1.71
CA SER A 270 24.29 -27.78 2.90
C SER A 270 23.19 -26.76 2.60
N LEU A 271 23.19 -26.15 1.40
CA LEU A 271 22.22 -25.15 0.97
C LEU A 271 21.01 -25.74 0.24
N LEU A 272 21.05 -27.02 -0.14
CA LEU A 272 19.92 -27.69 -0.82
C LEU A 272 18.59 -27.61 -0.03
N PRO A 273 18.57 -27.75 1.32
CA PRO A 273 17.34 -27.56 2.10
C PRO A 273 16.72 -26.17 1.94
N LEU A 274 17.52 -25.12 1.82
CA LEU A 274 17.04 -23.75 1.62
C LEU A 274 16.39 -23.57 0.24
N ILE A 275 16.94 -24.20 -0.80
CA ILE A 275 16.34 -24.17 -2.15
C ILE A 275 14.95 -24.81 -2.14
N GLU A 276 14.82 -25.98 -1.49
CA GLU A 276 13.53 -26.68 -1.38
C GLU A 276 12.55 -25.92 -0.47
N GLU A 277 13.03 -25.26 0.59
CA GLU A 277 12.21 -24.40 1.44
C GLU A 277 11.62 -23.23 0.64
N ILE A 278 12.46 -22.47 -0.08
CA ILE A 278 12.04 -21.36 -0.93
C ILE A 278 10.98 -21.84 -1.93
N LYS A 279 11.24 -22.97 -2.60
CA LYS A 279 10.30 -23.55 -3.56
C LYS A 279 8.97 -23.91 -2.92
N SER A 280 8.99 -24.60 -1.78
CA SER A 280 7.79 -24.99 -1.04
C SER A 280 6.98 -23.75 -0.64
N ASN A 281 7.63 -22.75 -0.04
CA ASN A 281 7.00 -21.51 0.39
C ASN A 281 6.40 -20.72 -0.78
N LEU A 282 7.13 -20.61 -1.91
CA LEU A 282 6.60 -20.00 -3.13
C LEU A 282 5.42 -20.80 -3.71
N GLN A 283 5.49 -22.14 -3.72
CA GLN A 283 4.41 -23.01 -4.20
C GLN A 283 3.13 -22.78 -3.40
N VAL A 284 3.20 -22.78 -2.06
CA VAL A 284 2.03 -22.55 -1.21
C VAL A 284 1.71 -21.06 -0.99
N MET A 285 2.46 -20.17 -1.65
CA MET A 285 2.32 -18.71 -1.55
C MET A 285 2.37 -18.21 -0.10
N ASN A 286 3.29 -18.78 0.68
CA ASN A 286 3.55 -18.45 2.07
C ASN A 286 4.91 -17.76 2.19
N ILE A 287 4.92 -16.44 2.02
CA ILE A 287 6.13 -15.63 2.14
C ILE A 287 6.38 -15.33 3.61
N VAL A 288 7.29 -16.08 4.21
CA VAL A 288 7.71 -15.97 5.62
C VAL A 288 9.23 -15.97 5.70
N ASP A 289 9.77 -15.58 6.86
CA ASP A 289 11.19 -15.70 7.15
C ASP A 289 11.63 -17.16 6.95
N LEU A 290 12.74 -17.36 6.23
CA LEU A 290 13.24 -18.69 5.88
C LEU A 290 14.02 -19.27 7.06
N GLU A 291 13.70 -20.49 7.46
CA GLU A 291 14.34 -21.19 8.59
C GLU A 291 15.81 -21.50 8.29
N ASN A 292 16.14 -21.76 7.02
CA ASN A 292 17.49 -22.15 6.59
C ASN A 292 18.33 -20.97 6.06
N ASP A 293 17.87 -19.72 6.15
CA ASP A 293 18.63 -18.55 5.63
C ASP A 293 19.94 -18.29 6.39
N SER A 294 20.00 -18.73 7.65
CA SER A 294 21.17 -18.59 8.51
C SER A 294 22.43 -19.28 7.94
N ILE A 295 22.24 -20.27 7.06
CA ILE A 295 23.33 -20.95 6.35
C ILE A 295 24.00 -20.01 5.34
N VAL A 296 23.24 -19.14 4.67
CA VAL A 296 23.76 -18.10 3.75
C VAL A 296 24.24 -16.87 4.53
N ARG A 297 23.64 -16.60 5.69
CA ARG A 297 23.88 -15.42 6.53
C ARG A 297 24.61 -15.77 7.83
N VAL A 298 25.72 -16.50 7.73
CA VAL A 298 26.46 -16.97 8.89
C VAL A 298 26.93 -15.78 9.75
N ARG A 299 26.53 -15.79 11.02
CA ARG A 299 27.01 -14.85 12.04
C ARG A 299 28.15 -15.47 12.82
N SER A 300 29.37 -15.33 12.30
CA SER A 300 30.58 -15.76 12.99
C SER A 300 31.25 -14.61 13.74
N ASN A 301 32.08 -14.95 14.74
CA ASN A 301 32.95 -13.96 15.42
C ASN A 301 33.85 -13.23 14.41
N LEU A 302 34.25 -13.93 13.34
CA LEU A 302 35.00 -13.39 12.23
C LEU A 302 34.23 -12.30 11.48
N GLY A 303 32.92 -12.48 11.29
CA GLY A 303 32.03 -11.46 10.74
C GLY A 303 32.03 -10.17 11.57
N GLY A 304 32.10 -10.29 12.90
CA GLY A 304 32.22 -9.13 13.80
C GLY A 304 33.57 -8.41 13.66
N GLN A 305 34.66 -9.16 13.48
CA GLN A 305 36.01 -8.59 13.30
C GLN A 305 36.17 -7.87 11.96
N LEU A 306 35.51 -8.36 10.91
CA LEU A 306 35.58 -7.85 9.54
C LEU A 306 34.36 -7.00 9.16
N ASN A 307 33.60 -6.47 10.13
CA ASN A 307 32.32 -5.83 9.86
C ASN A 307 32.41 -4.66 8.86
N TYR A 308 33.48 -3.86 8.94
CA TYR A 308 33.70 -2.76 8.00
C TYR A 308 34.01 -3.30 6.59
N GLU A 309 34.98 -4.20 6.49
CA GLU A 309 35.42 -4.81 5.23
C GLU A 309 34.29 -5.59 4.56
N LEU A 310 33.49 -6.36 5.30
CA LEU A 310 32.33 -7.10 4.80
C LEU A 310 31.22 -6.17 4.33
N SER A 311 30.93 -5.09 5.06
CA SER A 311 29.94 -4.09 4.64
C SER A 311 30.32 -3.45 3.30
N LYS A 312 31.61 -3.13 3.11
CA LYS A 312 32.12 -2.58 1.85
C LYS A 312 32.14 -3.63 0.74
N PHE A 313 32.57 -4.84 1.06
CA PHE A 313 32.56 -5.98 0.16
C PHE A 313 31.15 -6.23 -0.41
N TYR A 314 30.13 -6.35 0.44
CA TYR A 314 28.76 -6.54 -0.04
C TYR A 314 28.23 -5.32 -0.82
N SER A 315 28.64 -4.11 -0.46
CA SER A 315 28.27 -2.91 -1.24
C SER A 315 28.87 -2.93 -2.65
N TRP A 316 30.07 -3.48 -2.79
CA TRP A 316 30.72 -3.73 -4.09
C TRP A 316 30.05 -4.88 -4.83
N VAL A 317 29.76 -6.01 -4.15
CA VAL A 317 29.13 -7.17 -4.78
C VAL A 317 27.76 -6.82 -5.38
N TYR A 318 26.92 -6.10 -4.63
CA TYR A 318 25.57 -5.76 -5.05
C TYR A 318 25.49 -4.42 -5.79
N GLY A 319 26.62 -3.76 -6.06
CA GLY A 319 26.66 -2.43 -6.65
C GLY A 319 27.42 -2.39 -7.95
N ASP A 320 26.96 -1.58 -8.90
CA ASP A 320 27.65 -1.35 -10.19
C ASP A 320 28.83 -0.36 -10.08
N ARG A 321 29.46 -0.23 -8.90
CA ARG A 321 30.49 0.79 -8.64
C ARG A 321 31.83 0.14 -8.34
N ASP A 322 32.85 0.62 -9.05
CA ASP A 322 34.24 0.35 -8.73
C ASP A 322 34.56 0.83 -7.30
N ASP A 323 35.17 -0.03 -6.48
CA ASP A 323 35.63 0.32 -5.14
C ASP A 323 37.16 0.38 -5.13
N PRO A 324 37.75 1.59 -5.02
CA PRO A 324 39.21 1.76 -5.06
C PRO A 324 39.94 1.11 -3.87
N LEU A 325 39.21 0.67 -2.84
CA LEU A 325 39.75 -0.01 -1.66
C LEU A 325 39.51 -1.52 -1.69
N LEU A 326 39.04 -2.11 -2.81
CA LEU A 326 38.78 -3.55 -2.90
C LEU A 326 40.01 -4.40 -2.51
N SER A 327 41.19 -4.03 -3.00
CA SER A 327 42.45 -4.71 -2.65
C SER A 327 42.73 -4.70 -1.15
N TYR A 328 42.41 -3.61 -0.46
CA TYR A 328 42.57 -3.51 1.00
C TYR A 328 41.66 -4.50 1.73
N TYR A 329 40.40 -4.66 1.30
CA TYR A 329 39.49 -5.63 1.92
C TYR A 329 39.97 -7.07 1.70
N PHE A 330 40.45 -7.39 0.50
CA PHE A 330 40.98 -8.73 0.18
C PHE A 330 42.26 -9.05 0.95
N GLU A 331 43.17 -8.08 1.10
CA GLU A 331 44.36 -8.23 1.96
C GLU A 331 43.96 -8.56 3.40
N ARG A 332 42.94 -7.88 3.94
CA ARG A 332 42.42 -8.15 5.29
C ARG A 332 41.78 -9.53 5.40
N PHE A 333 40.98 -9.95 4.42
CA PHE A 333 40.42 -11.31 4.41
C PHE A 333 41.50 -12.38 4.38
N ASN A 334 42.53 -12.20 3.54
CA ASN A 334 43.67 -13.11 3.46
C ASN A 334 44.51 -13.12 4.74
N GLU A 335 44.74 -11.97 5.38
CA GLU A 335 45.47 -11.88 6.64
C GLU A 335 44.78 -12.69 7.75
N VAL A 336 43.47 -12.51 7.93
CA VAL A 336 42.73 -13.17 9.02
C VAL A 336 42.53 -14.66 8.77
N THR A 337 42.40 -15.07 7.49
CA THR A 337 42.26 -16.49 7.10
C THR A 337 43.60 -17.18 6.84
N LYS A 338 44.73 -16.49 7.07
CA LYS A 338 46.09 -16.98 6.77
C LYS A 338 46.25 -17.45 5.32
N GLY A 339 45.57 -16.77 4.40
CA GLY A 339 45.61 -17.04 2.96
C GLY A 339 44.80 -18.25 2.50
N LYS A 340 44.03 -18.90 3.38
CA LYS A 340 43.29 -20.14 3.06
C LYS A 340 42.38 -20.02 1.83
N PHE A 341 41.71 -18.87 1.66
CA PHE A 341 40.78 -18.65 0.54
C PHE A 341 41.39 -17.85 -0.61
N ASN A 342 42.57 -17.25 -0.41
CA ASN A 342 43.31 -16.46 -1.39
C ASN A 342 42.40 -15.52 -2.23
N PHE A 343 41.86 -14.48 -1.60
CA PHE A 343 41.05 -13.45 -2.26
C PHE A 343 41.92 -12.60 -3.18
N THR A 344 41.52 -12.45 -4.45
CA THR A 344 42.23 -11.61 -5.43
C THR A 344 41.27 -10.85 -6.32
N SER A 345 41.69 -9.71 -6.87
CA SER A 345 40.90 -8.93 -7.84
C SER A 345 40.81 -9.59 -9.23
N CYS A 346 41.50 -10.71 -9.43
CA CYS A 346 41.44 -11.48 -10.68
C CYS A 346 40.31 -12.52 -10.65
N ASP A 347 39.78 -12.84 -9.47
CA ASP A 347 38.68 -13.78 -9.32
C ASP A 347 37.39 -13.17 -9.87
N GLU A 348 36.53 -14.02 -10.46
CA GLU A 348 35.18 -13.60 -10.77
C GLU A 348 34.40 -13.27 -9.48
N ILE A 349 33.42 -12.37 -9.61
CA ILE A 349 32.61 -11.91 -8.49
C ILE A 349 31.90 -13.06 -7.76
N ASN A 350 31.41 -14.05 -8.50
CA ASN A 350 30.75 -15.24 -7.96
C ASN A 350 31.71 -16.07 -7.10
N LEU A 351 32.93 -16.31 -7.59
CA LEU A 351 33.97 -17.04 -6.83
C LEU A 351 34.37 -16.27 -5.58
N THR A 352 34.55 -14.96 -5.69
CA THR A 352 34.89 -14.09 -4.55
C THR A 352 33.78 -14.10 -3.49
N PHE A 353 32.51 -14.05 -3.92
CA PHE A 353 31.36 -14.15 -3.05
C PHE A 353 31.29 -15.49 -2.33
N LEU A 354 31.45 -16.60 -3.06
CA LEU A 354 31.51 -17.93 -2.47
C LEU A 354 32.63 -18.02 -1.42
N LYS A 355 33.85 -17.58 -1.75
CA LYS A 355 34.97 -17.56 -0.79
C LYS A 355 34.63 -16.78 0.47
N ALA A 356 33.96 -15.63 0.37
CA ALA A 356 33.51 -14.86 1.53
C ALA A 356 32.48 -15.61 2.38
N LYS A 357 31.57 -16.35 1.76
CA LYS A 357 30.60 -17.20 2.47
C LYS A 357 31.28 -18.36 3.18
N LEU A 358 32.20 -19.07 2.50
CA LEU A 358 32.99 -20.15 3.09
C LEU A 358 33.83 -19.66 4.27
N MET A 359 34.48 -18.50 4.12
CA MET A 359 35.24 -17.85 5.19
C MET A 359 34.38 -17.61 6.43
N LEU A 360 33.12 -17.22 6.27
CA LEU A 360 32.24 -16.94 7.40
C LEU A 360 31.62 -18.19 8.01
N ALA A 361 31.53 -19.28 7.25
CA ALA A 361 30.98 -20.57 7.67
C ALA A 361 31.94 -21.43 8.51
N GLU A 362 33.23 -21.06 8.57
CA GLU A 362 34.23 -21.61 9.49
C GLU A 362 34.11 -21.04 10.91
#